data_AF-I8UYC8-F1
#
_entry.id   AF-I8UYC8-F1
#
_cell.length_a   1.000
_cell.length_b   1.000
_cell.length_c   1.000
_cell.angle_alpha   90.00
_cell.angle_beta   90.00
_cell.angle_gamma   90.00
#
_symmetry.space_group_name_H-M   'P 1'
#
loop_
_entity.id
_entity.type
_entity.pdbx_description
1 polymer ?
#
loop_
_entity_poly.entity_id
_entity_poly.type
_entity_poly.pdbx_seq_one_letter_code
_entity_poly.pdbx_strand_id
1 'polypeptide(L)'
;MKLYYILAFGTLLCSQLCSSASAAMASEEPYNSGIVLRWKDCKQRIDGFGIAQAGWAKELFAFKNREQVMDKMFGKDGLRLNILRGEIFPHYWENETDKDFNLNDDIHIELSDSDFINKSDDLLRRGQLWLTLKAKNKYHISKLVFSTWSAPAWMKSNGKVSNGRLKTECYTDFANYLAAFYNAYKSKGIAPYAISPSNEPGYAAPWNSSLWTADEMGKFITSYLGPTFRKENIPAKIIFGENPLWAVYMPQLKMVSSKDFTDTILQNYPEAKDFNLIAAGHGYSLSPDIMPIKVDKEYLKTAILPFEMAEKADIPVWITEISDVNPLDISIHDGLKWAVTFHNYLTKANVNAIICGGEEPCQHPIMKVSLF
;
A
#
# COMPACT_ATOMS: atom_id res chain seq x y z
N MET A 1 15.03 62.78 26.24
CA MET A 1 15.99 62.56 27.35
C MET A 1 15.20 62.22 28.63
N LYS A 2 15.86 61.62 29.63
CA LYS A 2 15.42 61.35 31.02
C LYS A 2 14.50 62.42 31.67
N LEU A 3 13.68 62.14 32.69
CA LEU A 3 13.05 60.89 33.23
C LEU A 3 12.02 61.30 34.33
N TYR A 4 11.05 60.41 34.65
CA TYR A 4 10.21 60.24 35.87
C TYR A 4 10.03 61.34 36.95
N TYR A 5 8.86 61.34 37.61
CA TYR A 5 8.68 61.33 39.09
C TYR A 5 7.25 60.79 39.43
N ILE A 6 6.90 60.34 40.65
CA ILE A 6 7.43 59.23 41.47
C ILE A 6 6.40 58.89 42.58
N LEU A 7 6.28 57.61 42.97
CA LEU A 7 5.57 57.04 44.15
C LEU A 7 4.10 57.44 44.49
N ALA A 8 3.45 56.56 45.24
CA ALA A 8 2.14 56.75 45.87
C ALA A 8 2.23 56.51 47.38
N PHE A 9 1.23 56.95 48.15
CA PHE A 9 0.54 56.19 49.21
C PHE A 9 -0.60 57.03 49.83
N GLY A 10 -1.77 56.44 50.11
CA GLY A 10 -2.92 57.16 50.65
C GLY A 10 -4.17 56.28 50.89
N THR A 11 -4.42 55.98 52.15
CA THR A 11 -5.46 55.11 52.76
C THR A 11 -6.93 55.25 52.31
N LEU A 12 -7.66 54.15 52.52
CA LEU A 12 -9.13 54.00 52.66
C LEU A 12 -9.76 55.06 53.63
N LEU A 13 -11.07 55.36 53.70
CA LEU A 13 -12.38 54.80 53.22
C LEU A 13 -13.30 56.03 52.83
N CYS A 14 -14.58 55.99 52.42
CA CYS A 14 -15.66 54.99 52.41
C CYS A 14 -16.72 55.25 51.30
N SER A 15 -17.66 54.31 51.12
CA SER A 15 -19.07 54.47 50.68
C SER A 15 -19.47 55.43 49.55
N GLN A 16 -19.84 54.86 48.38
CA GLN A 16 -21.24 54.88 47.94
C GLN A 16 -21.56 53.77 46.91
N LEU A 17 -22.76 53.20 47.03
CA LEU A 17 -23.44 52.30 46.08
C LEU A 17 -24.46 53.15 45.27
N CYS A 18 -24.98 52.78 44.10
CA CYS A 18 -24.77 51.62 43.23
C CYS A 18 -25.29 51.95 41.81
N SER A 19 -24.52 51.68 40.74
CA SER A 19 -25.06 51.40 39.40
C SER A 19 -23.97 51.03 38.37
N SER A 20 -23.66 49.75 38.27
CA SER A 20 -23.05 49.17 37.07
C SER A 20 -23.87 47.95 36.66
N ALA A 21 -24.06 47.75 35.36
CA ALA A 21 -24.82 46.61 34.87
C ALA A 21 -24.10 45.31 35.26
N SER A 22 -24.88 44.34 35.76
CA SER A 22 -24.37 42.98 35.92
C SER A 22 -24.01 42.44 34.54
N ALA A 23 -22.72 42.43 34.22
CA ALA A 23 -22.20 41.64 33.12
C ALA A 23 -22.45 40.18 33.51
N ALA A 24 -23.52 39.60 32.98
CA ALA A 24 -23.80 38.18 33.16
C ALA A 24 -22.59 37.41 32.62
N MET A 25 -21.80 36.84 33.53
CA MET A 25 -20.80 35.85 33.16
C MET A 25 -21.55 34.71 32.50
N ALA A 26 -21.42 34.62 31.17
CA ALA A 26 -21.78 33.40 30.47
C ALA A 26 -20.96 32.29 31.12
N SER A 27 -21.63 31.38 31.82
CA SER A 27 -20.99 30.18 32.33
C SER A 27 -20.44 29.42 31.13
N GLU A 28 -19.12 29.30 31.04
CA GLU A 28 -18.49 28.39 30.10
C GLU A 28 -19.07 27.00 30.36
N GLU A 29 -19.89 26.48 29.45
CA GLU A 29 -20.32 25.09 29.56
C GLU A 29 -19.05 24.23 29.52
N PRO A 30 -18.83 23.35 30.52
CA PRO A 30 -17.61 22.57 30.59
C PRO A 30 -17.50 21.71 29.34
N TYR A 31 -16.45 21.97 28.55
CA TYR A 31 -16.22 21.33 27.26
C TYR A 31 -16.23 19.80 27.44
N ASN A 32 -17.33 19.16 27.08
CA ASN A 32 -17.64 17.80 27.53
C ASN A 32 -16.82 16.78 26.73
N SER A 33 -15.57 16.61 27.13
CA SER A 33 -14.47 15.90 26.43
C SER A 33 -14.59 14.37 26.47
N GLY A 34 -15.81 13.84 26.53
CA GLY A 34 -16.10 12.41 26.50
C GLY A 34 -16.11 11.83 25.08
N ILE A 35 -15.38 10.72 24.87
CA ILE A 35 -15.44 9.95 23.63
C ILE A 35 -16.67 9.02 23.68
N VAL A 36 -17.66 9.26 22.81
CA VAL A 36 -18.90 8.47 22.76
C VAL A 36 -18.77 7.30 21.79
N LEU A 37 -18.60 6.08 22.32
CA LEU A 37 -18.53 4.85 21.52
C LEU A 37 -19.93 4.40 21.05
N ARG A 38 -20.16 4.44 19.73
CA ARG A 38 -21.42 4.07 19.08
C ARG A 38 -21.42 2.60 18.64
N TRP A 39 -21.51 1.66 19.58
CA TRP A 39 -21.40 0.21 19.35
C TRP A 39 -22.33 -0.41 18.28
N LYS A 40 -23.37 0.29 17.83
CA LYS A 40 -24.30 -0.14 16.76
C LYS A 40 -24.03 0.52 15.40
N ASP A 41 -23.13 1.50 15.34
CA ASP A 41 -22.76 2.23 14.13
C ASP A 41 -21.54 1.57 13.46
N CYS A 42 -21.71 0.32 13.03
CA CYS A 42 -20.67 -0.48 12.40
C CYS A 42 -20.27 0.13 11.04
N LYS A 43 -18.96 0.27 10.82
CA LYS A 43 -18.36 0.72 9.55
C LYS A 43 -17.79 -0.47 8.77
N GLN A 44 -16.72 -0.25 8.01
CA GLN A 44 -16.08 -1.31 7.23
C GLN A 44 -15.56 -2.46 8.11
N ARG A 45 -15.46 -3.65 7.52
CA ARG A 45 -14.70 -4.76 8.09
C ARG A 45 -13.22 -4.52 7.90
N ILE A 46 -12.43 -4.57 8.97
CA ILE A 46 -10.97 -4.51 8.88
C ILE A 46 -10.42 -5.89 8.48
N ASP A 47 -9.77 -5.96 7.34
CA ASP A 47 -8.94 -7.10 6.90
C ASP A 47 -7.59 -7.09 7.60
N GLY A 48 -6.99 -5.92 7.84
CA GLY A 48 -5.88 -5.74 8.77
C GLY A 48 -4.73 -4.88 8.27
N PHE A 49 -3.52 -5.20 8.72
CA PHE A 49 -2.33 -4.38 8.54
C PHE A 49 -1.16 -5.25 8.07
N GLY A 50 -0.34 -4.72 7.17
CA GLY A 50 0.74 -5.49 6.55
C GLY A 50 1.98 -4.68 6.21
N ILE A 51 2.93 -5.37 5.58
CA ILE A 51 4.15 -4.79 5.02
C ILE A 51 4.41 -5.42 3.64
N ALA A 52 4.96 -4.66 2.70
CA ALA A 52 5.46 -5.18 1.42
C ALA A 52 6.92 -5.63 1.55
N GLN A 53 7.26 -6.81 1.02
CA GLN A 53 8.62 -7.40 0.94
C GLN A 53 9.29 -7.23 -0.43
N ALA A 54 8.58 -6.69 -1.42
CA ALA A 54 9.13 -6.33 -2.72
C ALA A 54 10.36 -5.39 -2.55
N GLY A 55 11.32 -5.47 -3.47
CA GLY A 55 12.56 -4.68 -3.45
C GLY A 55 13.63 -5.11 -2.43
N TRP A 56 13.24 -5.52 -1.21
CA TRP A 56 14.18 -5.71 -0.08
C TRP A 56 14.22 -7.13 0.53
N ALA A 57 13.48 -8.11 -0.02
CA ALA A 57 13.46 -9.45 0.56
C ALA A 57 14.86 -10.13 0.62
N LYS A 58 15.79 -9.78 -0.27
CA LYS A 58 17.20 -10.26 -0.21
C LYS A 58 17.97 -9.65 0.96
N GLU A 59 17.78 -8.37 1.29
CA GLU A 59 18.44 -7.69 2.40
C GLU A 59 18.04 -8.33 3.73
N LEU A 60 16.74 -8.61 3.95
CA LEU A 60 16.33 -9.34 5.15
C LEU A 60 16.79 -10.81 5.10
N PHE A 61 16.77 -11.46 3.94
CA PHE A 61 17.24 -12.85 3.83
C PHE A 61 18.74 -12.99 4.14
N ALA A 62 19.57 -12.02 3.77
CA ALA A 62 20.99 -11.96 4.11
C ALA A 62 21.27 -11.43 5.54
N PHE A 63 20.27 -10.91 6.26
CA PHE A 63 20.48 -10.29 7.56
C PHE A 63 20.66 -11.32 8.68
N LYS A 64 21.75 -11.20 9.45
CA LYS A 64 22.08 -12.12 10.56
C LYS A 64 20.99 -12.26 11.64
N ASN A 65 20.18 -11.22 11.85
CA ASN A 65 19.08 -11.25 12.81
C ASN A 65 17.70 -11.42 12.13
N ARG A 66 17.64 -12.02 10.92
CA ARG A 66 16.41 -12.16 10.10
C ARG A 66 15.19 -12.69 10.84
N GLU A 67 15.37 -13.69 11.70
CA GLU A 67 14.31 -14.23 12.56
C GLU A 67 13.72 -13.17 13.50
N GLN A 68 14.56 -12.33 14.12
CA GLN A 68 14.15 -11.33 15.11
C GLN A 68 13.33 -10.19 14.47
N VAL A 69 13.66 -9.82 13.22
CA VAL A 69 12.86 -8.83 12.46
C VAL A 69 11.49 -9.43 12.11
N MET A 70 11.45 -10.69 11.69
CA MET A 70 10.17 -11.40 11.47
C MET A 70 9.36 -11.54 12.76
N ASP A 71 9.99 -11.79 13.91
CA ASP A 71 9.34 -11.82 15.23
C ASP A 71 8.81 -10.44 15.64
N LYS A 72 9.45 -9.34 15.21
CA LYS A 72 8.95 -7.97 15.43
C LYS A 72 7.82 -7.57 14.49
N MET A 73 7.79 -8.05 13.25
CA MET A 73 6.70 -7.79 12.31
C MET A 73 5.44 -8.62 12.62
N PHE A 74 5.61 -9.93 12.84
CA PHE A 74 4.52 -10.90 12.87
C PHE A 74 4.34 -11.62 14.22
N GLY A 75 5.31 -11.53 15.12
CA GLY A 75 5.29 -12.20 16.42
C GLY A 75 4.33 -11.57 17.43
N LYS A 76 3.96 -12.36 18.45
CA LYS A 76 3.04 -11.97 19.53
C LYS A 76 3.51 -10.76 20.35
N ASP A 77 4.82 -10.49 20.40
CA ASP A 77 5.48 -9.41 21.16
C ASP A 77 6.05 -8.32 20.22
N GLY A 78 5.48 -8.24 19.02
CA GLY A 78 5.73 -7.25 17.98
C GLY A 78 4.42 -6.67 17.44
N LEU A 79 4.46 -6.22 16.20
CA LEU A 79 3.40 -5.45 15.53
C LEU A 79 2.16 -6.28 15.18
N ARG A 80 2.27 -7.63 15.18
CA ARG A 80 1.19 -8.57 14.83
C ARG A 80 0.52 -8.26 13.49
N LEU A 81 1.32 -7.85 12.50
CA LEU A 81 0.87 -7.69 11.11
C LEU A 81 0.24 -9.01 10.63
N ASN A 82 -0.79 -8.94 9.79
CA ASN A 82 -1.54 -10.10 9.30
C ASN A 82 -1.62 -10.19 7.76
N ILE A 83 -0.95 -9.28 7.05
CA ILE A 83 -0.81 -9.22 5.59
C ILE A 83 0.68 -9.10 5.23
N LEU A 84 1.10 -9.73 4.12
CA LEU A 84 2.44 -9.62 3.53
C LEU A 84 2.31 -9.54 1.99
N ARG A 85 2.92 -8.51 1.37
CA ARG A 85 2.84 -8.24 -0.09
C ARG A 85 4.18 -8.49 -0.80
N GLY A 86 4.25 -9.42 -1.75
CA GLY A 86 5.44 -9.68 -2.59
C GLY A 86 5.30 -9.23 -4.05
N GLU A 87 6.32 -9.48 -4.86
CA GLU A 87 6.34 -9.27 -6.31
C GLU A 87 6.05 -10.59 -7.08
N ILE A 88 5.44 -10.49 -8.26
CA ILE A 88 5.42 -11.52 -9.31
C ILE A 88 6.47 -11.15 -10.39
N PHE A 89 7.72 -11.56 -10.19
CA PHE A 89 8.88 -11.06 -10.94
C PHE A 89 8.83 -11.38 -12.45
N PRO A 90 9.01 -10.39 -13.36
CA PRO A 90 8.85 -10.56 -14.80
C PRO A 90 9.97 -11.35 -15.51
N HIS A 91 11.00 -11.81 -14.80
CA HIS A 91 12.13 -12.58 -15.33
C HIS A 91 12.01 -14.09 -15.10
N TYR A 92 10.79 -14.58 -14.86
CA TYR A 92 10.41 -15.99 -14.93
C TYR A 92 9.27 -16.17 -15.93
N TRP A 93 9.08 -17.38 -16.43
CA TRP A 93 8.19 -17.68 -17.57
C TRP A 93 8.64 -16.95 -18.84
N GLU A 94 9.92 -17.13 -19.21
CA GLU A 94 10.45 -16.61 -20.48
C GLU A 94 9.90 -17.36 -21.71
N ASN A 95 9.34 -18.56 -21.53
CA ASN A 95 8.70 -19.36 -22.58
C ASN A 95 7.60 -20.27 -22.00
N GLU A 96 6.74 -20.85 -22.86
CA GLU A 96 5.58 -21.66 -22.46
C GLU A 96 5.85 -22.89 -21.55
N THR A 97 7.10 -23.35 -21.42
CA THR A 97 7.44 -24.50 -20.56
C THR A 97 7.97 -24.11 -19.17
N ASP A 98 8.40 -22.86 -19.00
CA ASP A 98 8.97 -22.32 -17.77
C ASP A 98 7.85 -21.82 -16.83
N LYS A 99 7.35 -22.68 -15.94
CA LYS A 99 6.19 -22.36 -15.06
C LYS A 99 6.38 -22.67 -13.57
N ASP A 100 7.58 -23.07 -13.15
CA ASP A 100 7.85 -23.37 -11.74
C ASP A 100 8.42 -22.17 -10.94
N PHE A 101 8.74 -21.07 -11.64
CA PHE A 101 9.31 -19.84 -11.08
C PHE A 101 10.59 -20.09 -10.24
N ASN A 102 11.37 -21.11 -10.64
CA ASN A 102 12.54 -21.65 -9.94
C ASN A 102 12.27 -22.05 -8.48
N LEU A 103 11.02 -22.19 -8.02
CA LEU A 103 10.67 -22.38 -6.59
C LEU A 103 11.15 -23.72 -5.99
N ASN A 104 11.82 -24.55 -6.79
CA ASN A 104 12.53 -25.77 -6.38
C ASN A 104 13.95 -25.52 -5.85
N ASP A 105 14.47 -24.30 -6.00
CA ASP A 105 15.74 -23.86 -5.43
C ASP A 105 15.81 -23.93 -3.90
N ASP A 106 17.03 -24.14 -3.39
CA ASP A 106 17.27 -24.06 -1.94
C ASP A 106 17.18 -22.63 -1.40
N ILE A 107 16.53 -22.53 -0.24
CA ILE A 107 16.28 -21.32 0.56
C ILE A 107 16.79 -21.48 2.00
N HIS A 108 17.43 -22.62 2.32
CA HIS A 108 17.99 -22.93 3.63
C HIS A 108 19.49 -22.63 3.74
N ILE A 109 20.05 -21.92 2.76
CA ILE A 109 21.46 -21.49 2.73
C ILE A 109 21.92 -20.79 4.02
N GLU A 110 23.14 -21.11 4.43
CA GLU A 110 23.83 -20.48 5.55
C GLU A 110 24.33 -19.08 5.18
N LEU A 111 24.41 -18.18 6.15
CA LEU A 111 24.88 -16.80 5.93
C LEU A 111 26.39 -16.70 5.59
N SER A 112 27.11 -17.81 5.74
CA SER A 112 28.49 -18.03 5.31
C SER A 112 28.61 -18.58 3.88
N ASP A 113 27.50 -18.90 3.21
CA ASP A 113 27.53 -19.47 1.87
C ASP A 113 27.99 -18.44 0.82
N SER A 114 28.83 -18.89 -0.10
CA SER A 114 29.31 -18.10 -1.22
C SER A 114 28.19 -17.65 -2.18
N ASP A 115 27.02 -18.31 -2.19
CA ASP A 115 25.86 -17.91 -2.99
C ASP A 115 25.35 -16.49 -2.67
N PHE A 116 25.54 -16.01 -1.43
CA PHE A 116 25.24 -14.62 -1.06
C PHE A 116 26.16 -13.59 -1.78
N ILE A 117 27.26 -14.05 -2.39
CA ILE A 117 28.22 -13.25 -3.16
C ILE A 117 28.11 -13.60 -4.66
N ASN A 118 27.93 -14.88 -4.99
CA ASN A 118 28.08 -15.43 -6.34
C ASN A 118 26.76 -15.59 -7.11
N LYS A 119 25.59 -15.50 -6.46
CA LYS A 119 24.26 -15.62 -7.08
C LYS A 119 23.34 -14.45 -6.72
N SER A 120 23.90 -13.23 -6.66
CA SER A 120 23.25 -11.99 -6.21
C SER A 120 21.82 -11.77 -6.69
N ASP A 121 21.55 -12.11 -7.95
CA ASP A 121 20.38 -11.64 -8.68
C ASP A 121 19.11 -12.46 -8.36
N ASP A 122 19.29 -13.71 -7.93
CA ASP A 122 18.19 -14.63 -7.56
C ASP A 122 17.88 -14.62 -6.04
N LEU A 123 18.73 -13.97 -5.23
CA LEU A 123 18.52 -13.83 -3.78
C LEU A 123 17.22 -13.11 -3.43
N LEU A 124 16.70 -12.23 -4.30
CA LEU A 124 15.44 -11.51 -4.07
C LEU A 124 14.24 -12.46 -4.06
N ARG A 125 14.19 -13.39 -5.03
CA ARG A 125 13.16 -14.43 -5.10
C ARG A 125 13.35 -15.49 -4.01
N ARG A 126 14.57 -15.97 -3.75
CA ARG A 126 14.84 -16.91 -2.63
C ARG A 126 14.43 -16.30 -1.30
N GLY A 127 14.79 -15.03 -1.08
CA GLY A 127 14.40 -14.25 0.08
C GLY A 127 12.88 -14.14 0.20
N GLN A 128 12.17 -13.75 -0.87
CA GLN A 128 10.72 -13.69 -0.87
C GLN A 128 10.08 -15.04 -0.51
N LEU A 129 10.55 -16.15 -1.08
CA LEU A 129 10.02 -17.47 -0.78
C LEU A 129 10.27 -17.85 0.70
N TRP A 130 11.47 -17.59 1.23
CA TRP A 130 11.79 -17.79 2.65
C TRP A 130 10.93 -16.94 3.58
N LEU A 131 10.86 -15.63 3.34
CA LEU A 131 10.04 -14.68 4.12
C LEU A 131 8.58 -15.14 4.14
N THR A 132 8.04 -15.50 2.97
CA THR A 132 6.64 -15.94 2.80
C THR A 132 6.35 -17.27 3.51
N LEU A 133 7.22 -18.28 3.36
CA LEU A 133 7.09 -19.55 4.07
C LEU A 133 7.23 -19.38 5.58
N LYS A 134 8.13 -18.51 6.04
CA LYS A 134 8.32 -18.19 7.45
C LYS A 134 7.09 -17.46 8.03
N ALA A 135 6.56 -16.47 7.32
CA ALA A 135 5.32 -15.76 7.63
C ALA A 135 4.14 -16.75 7.79
N LYS A 136 3.92 -17.58 6.78
CA LYS A 136 2.88 -18.62 6.76
C LYS A 136 3.03 -19.62 7.93
N ASN A 137 4.22 -20.19 8.11
CA ASN A 137 4.38 -21.40 8.93
C ASN A 137 4.69 -21.11 10.41
N LYS A 138 5.43 -20.04 10.73
CA LYS A 138 5.75 -19.66 12.13
C LYS A 138 4.71 -18.71 12.74
N TYR A 139 4.06 -17.86 11.94
CA TYR A 139 3.15 -16.81 12.41
C TYR A 139 1.73 -16.91 11.86
N HIS A 140 1.43 -17.95 11.08
CA HIS A 140 0.09 -18.25 10.54
C HIS A 140 -0.51 -17.13 9.66
N ILE A 141 0.35 -16.35 9.00
CA ILE A 141 -0.06 -15.29 8.06
C ILE A 141 -0.76 -15.92 6.86
N SER A 142 -2.04 -15.58 6.69
CA SER A 142 -2.91 -16.13 5.64
C SER A 142 -3.19 -15.15 4.50
N LYS A 143 -3.10 -13.83 4.74
CA LYS A 143 -3.25 -12.81 3.69
C LYS A 143 -1.91 -12.53 3.01
N LEU A 144 -1.44 -13.53 2.26
CA LEU A 144 -0.23 -13.44 1.43
C LEU A 144 -0.66 -12.94 0.05
N VAL A 145 -0.23 -11.74 -0.35
CA VAL A 145 -0.64 -11.10 -1.61
C VAL A 145 0.57 -10.81 -2.48
N PHE A 146 0.39 -10.76 -3.80
CA PHE A 146 1.50 -10.54 -4.73
C PHE A 146 1.09 -9.60 -5.86
N SER A 147 1.87 -8.55 -6.09
CA SER A 147 1.65 -7.58 -7.18
C SER A 147 2.66 -7.75 -8.29
N THR A 148 2.24 -7.50 -9.52
CA THR A 148 3.07 -7.67 -10.72
C THR A 148 3.55 -6.32 -11.20
N TRP A 149 4.85 -6.00 -11.15
CA TRP A 149 5.33 -4.71 -11.66
C TRP A 149 5.32 -4.68 -13.20
N SER A 150 5.59 -5.81 -13.86
CA SER A 150 5.49 -5.91 -15.32
C SER A 150 5.17 -7.33 -15.77
N ALA A 151 4.68 -7.46 -17.02
CA ALA A 151 4.64 -8.75 -17.68
C ALA A 151 6.04 -9.14 -18.20
N PRO A 152 6.32 -10.45 -18.40
CA PRO A 152 7.55 -10.91 -19.03
C PRO A 152 7.87 -10.20 -20.34
N ALA A 153 9.15 -9.92 -20.59
CA ALA A 153 9.59 -9.01 -21.66
C ALA A 153 9.05 -9.36 -23.06
N TRP A 154 8.86 -10.65 -23.36
CA TRP A 154 8.31 -11.13 -24.63
C TRP A 154 6.81 -10.83 -24.83
N MET A 155 6.06 -10.60 -23.74
CA MET A 155 4.66 -10.15 -23.76
C MET A 155 4.50 -8.63 -23.94
N LYS A 156 5.59 -7.87 -23.83
CA LYS A 156 5.60 -6.40 -23.76
C LYS A 156 5.72 -5.75 -25.15
N SER A 157 5.07 -4.61 -25.34
CA SER A 157 5.03 -3.89 -26.62
C SER A 157 6.39 -3.32 -27.08
N ASN A 158 7.38 -3.28 -26.18
CA ASN A 158 8.73 -2.76 -26.41
C ASN A 158 9.83 -3.83 -26.21
N GLY A 159 9.46 -5.09 -25.95
CA GLY A 159 10.40 -6.18 -25.67
C GLY A 159 11.19 -6.03 -24.35
N LYS A 160 10.69 -5.26 -23.37
CA LYS A 160 11.39 -4.96 -22.11
C LYS A 160 10.44 -4.97 -20.91
N VAL A 161 10.98 -5.32 -19.74
CA VAL A 161 10.25 -5.30 -18.46
C VAL A 161 9.94 -3.90 -17.94
N SER A 162 10.70 -2.87 -18.35
CA SER A 162 10.40 -1.47 -18.04
C SER A 162 9.68 -0.74 -19.18
N ASN A 163 8.85 0.25 -18.84
CA ASN A 163 7.98 0.99 -19.74
C ASN A 163 7.04 0.08 -20.57
N GLY A 164 6.43 0.64 -21.61
CA GLY A 164 5.59 -0.11 -22.56
C GLY A 164 4.27 -0.60 -21.96
N ARG A 165 3.50 -1.33 -22.78
CA ARG A 165 2.21 -1.93 -22.41
C ARG A 165 2.29 -3.46 -22.54
N LEU A 166 1.32 -4.18 -22.00
CA LEU A 166 1.07 -5.56 -22.41
C LEU A 166 0.52 -5.56 -23.84
N LYS A 167 1.03 -6.46 -24.70
CA LYS A 167 0.48 -6.65 -26.06
C LYS A 167 -0.89 -7.33 -25.99
N THR A 168 -1.87 -6.85 -26.76
CA THR A 168 -3.27 -7.33 -26.73
C THR A 168 -3.39 -8.83 -27.03
N GLU A 169 -2.56 -9.35 -27.94
CA GLU A 169 -2.48 -10.77 -28.26
C GLU A 169 -1.98 -11.63 -27.08
N CYS A 170 -1.20 -11.07 -26.16
CA CYS A 170 -0.66 -11.76 -24.98
C CYS A 170 -1.57 -11.67 -23.75
N TYR A 171 -2.82 -11.16 -23.86
CA TYR A 171 -3.73 -11.07 -22.70
C TYR A 171 -4.10 -12.46 -22.15
N THR A 172 -4.27 -13.47 -23.01
CA THR A 172 -4.50 -14.85 -22.57
C THR A 172 -3.27 -15.39 -21.84
N ASP A 173 -2.08 -15.13 -22.36
CA ASP A 173 -0.81 -15.64 -21.80
C ASP A 173 -0.49 -14.98 -20.46
N PHE A 174 -0.79 -13.69 -20.30
CA PHE A 174 -0.61 -12.99 -19.03
C PHE A 174 -1.68 -13.39 -17.99
N ALA A 175 -2.90 -13.74 -18.39
CA ALA A 175 -3.87 -14.37 -17.49
C ALA A 175 -3.38 -15.76 -17.02
N ASN A 176 -2.82 -16.56 -17.94
CA ASN A 176 -2.20 -17.85 -17.62
C ASN A 176 -0.95 -17.68 -16.72
N TYR A 177 -0.15 -16.62 -16.93
CA TYR A 177 1.04 -16.27 -16.15
C TYR A 177 0.72 -16.14 -14.66
N LEU A 178 -0.26 -15.30 -14.34
CA LEU A 178 -0.75 -15.09 -12.97
C LEU A 178 -1.38 -16.34 -12.37
N ALA A 179 -2.01 -17.19 -13.19
CA ALA A 179 -2.61 -18.45 -12.77
C ALA A 179 -1.57 -19.52 -12.41
N ALA A 180 -0.52 -19.73 -13.22
CA ALA A 180 0.52 -20.68 -12.83
C ALA A 180 1.45 -20.13 -11.73
N PHE A 181 1.63 -18.81 -11.57
CA PHE A 181 2.27 -18.26 -10.36
C PHE A 181 1.51 -18.68 -9.10
N TYR A 182 0.18 -18.53 -9.10
CA TYR A 182 -0.68 -18.99 -8.02
C TYR A 182 -0.50 -20.49 -7.75
N ASN A 183 -0.52 -21.32 -8.80
CA ASN A 183 -0.37 -22.78 -8.67
C ASN A 183 1.05 -23.19 -8.22
N ALA A 184 2.09 -22.50 -8.66
CA ALA A 184 3.48 -22.75 -8.29
C ALA A 184 3.71 -22.44 -6.80
N TYR A 185 3.25 -21.29 -6.29
CA TYR A 185 3.28 -20.99 -4.86
C TYR A 185 2.41 -21.98 -4.06
N LYS A 186 1.25 -22.39 -4.59
CA LYS A 186 0.35 -23.37 -3.98
C LYS A 186 0.99 -24.76 -3.86
N SER A 187 1.87 -25.15 -4.80
CA SER A 187 2.69 -26.36 -4.69
C SER A 187 3.65 -26.33 -3.48
N LYS A 188 4.11 -25.14 -3.10
CA LYS A 188 4.92 -24.88 -1.89
C LYS A 188 4.05 -24.66 -0.63
N GLY A 189 2.76 -24.99 -0.71
CA GLY A 189 1.78 -24.83 0.36
C GLY A 189 1.31 -23.39 0.59
N ILE A 190 1.83 -22.41 -0.15
CA ILE A 190 1.38 -21.01 -0.09
C ILE A 190 0.24 -20.84 -1.08
N ALA A 191 -1.01 -20.73 -0.61
CA ALA A 191 -2.08 -20.24 -1.47
C ALA A 191 -2.13 -18.71 -1.33
N PRO A 192 -1.81 -17.92 -2.39
CA PRO A 192 -2.06 -16.48 -2.37
C PRO A 192 -3.51 -16.15 -2.01
N TYR A 193 -3.68 -15.18 -1.13
CA TYR A 193 -4.99 -14.61 -0.80
C TYR A 193 -5.48 -13.69 -1.94
N ALA A 194 -4.56 -12.94 -2.55
CA ALA A 194 -4.84 -12.08 -3.68
C ALA A 194 -3.63 -11.90 -4.61
N ILE A 195 -3.89 -11.56 -5.87
CA ILE A 195 -2.90 -11.23 -6.90
C ILE A 195 -3.31 -9.91 -7.57
N SER A 196 -2.35 -9.01 -7.80
CA SER A 196 -2.52 -7.83 -8.66
C SER A 196 -1.83 -8.05 -10.01
N PRO A 197 -2.52 -7.77 -11.14
CA PRO A 197 -1.95 -7.86 -12.47
C PRO A 197 -1.08 -6.66 -12.86
N SER A 198 -1.13 -5.56 -12.10
CA SER A 198 -0.21 -4.42 -12.29
C SER A 198 -0.07 -3.59 -11.02
N ASN A 199 1.17 -3.42 -10.57
CA ASN A 199 1.56 -2.25 -9.78
C ASN A 199 1.46 -1.00 -10.68
N GLU A 200 1.04 0.14 -10.11
CA GLU A 200 1.02 1.48 -10.74
C GLU A 200 0.60 1.52 -12.23
N PRO A 201 -0.57 0.97 -12.58
CA PRO A 201 -0.98 0.78 -13.98
C PRO A 201 -1.03 2.07 -14.80
N GLY A 202 -1.23 3.23 -14.17
CA GLY A 202 -1.24 4.53 -14.84
C GLY A 202 0.14 5.09 -15.21
N TYR A 203 1.25 4.41 -14.86
CA TYR A 203 2.61 4.94 -15.01
C TYR A 203 3.55 4.00 -15.79
N ALA A 204 4.34 4.58 -16.70
CA ALA A 204 5.45 3.91 -17.38
C ALA A 204 6.77 4.40 -16.74
N ALA A 205 7.44 3.51 -16.03
CA ALA A 205 8.64 3.83 -15.26
C ALA A 205 9.93 3.30 -15.95
N PRO A 206 11.11 3.86 -15.63
CA PRO A 206 12.38 3.32 -16.13
C PRO A 206 12.76 1.96 -15.51
N TRP A 207 12.18 1.59 -14.36
CA TRP A 207 12.23 0.26 -13.74
C TRP A 207 11.04 -0.63 -14.18
N ASN A 208 10.94 -1.86 -13.63
CA ASN A 208 9.83 -2.79 -13.89
C ASN A 208 8.49 -2.06 -13.80
N SER A 209 7.73 -2.01 -14.90
CA SER A 209 6.48 -1.26 -14.99
C SER A 209 5.67 -1.68 -16.20
N SER A 210 4.35 -1.59 -16.13
CA SER A 210 3.48 -1.76 -17.30
C SER A 210 2.37 -0.74 -17.32
N LEU A 211 2.29 0.05 -18.40
CA LEU A 211 1.26 1.04 -18.58
C LEU A 211 -0.02 0.38 -19.11
N TRP A 212 -1.12 0.60 -18.40
CA TRP A 212 -2.48 0.17 -18.71
C TRP A 212 -3.42 1.39 -18.71
N THR A 213 -4.49 1.36 -19.50
CA THR A 213 -5.67 2.20 -19.24
C THR A 213 -6.63 1.46 -18.30
N ALA A 214 -7.54 2.20 -17.68
CA ALA A 214 -8.68 1.62 -16.98
C ALA A 214 -9.50 0.69 -17.89
N ASP A 215 -9.62 1.02 -19.18
CA ASP A 215 -10.34 0.21 -20.17
C ASP A 215 -9.64 -1.13 -20.46
N GLU A 216 -8.34 -1.10 -20.75
CA GLU A 216 -7.51 -2.30 -20.96
C GLU A 216 -7.52 -3.20 -19.72
N MET A 217 -7.38 -2.62 -18.52
CA MET A 217 -7.37 -3.37 -17.26
C MET A 217 -8.74 -3.97 -16.93
N GLY A 218 -9.83 -3.21 -17.10
CA GLY A 218 -11.20 -3.71 -16.91
C GLY A 218 -11.49 -4.89 -17.84
N LYS A 219 -11.21 -4.73 -19.14
CA LYS A 219 -11.30 -5.79 -20.16
C LYS A 219 -10.43 -7.00 -19.80
N PHE A 220 -9.19 -6.79 -19.37
CA PHE A 220 -8.30 -7.87 -18.96
C PHE A 220 -8.86 -8.67 -17.78
N ILE A 221 -9.40 -7.98 -16.76
CA ILE A 221 -10.02 -8.60 -15.59
C ILE A 221 -11.26 -9.42 -15.99
N THR A 222 -12.22 -8.84 -16.73
CA THR A 222 -13.51 -9.51 -16.99
C THR A 222 -13.45 -10.53 -18.12
N SER A 223 -12.60 -10.33 -19.13
CA SER A 223 -12.53 -11.20 -20.32
C SER A 223 -11.40 -12.24 -20.27
N TYR A 224 -10.37 -12.07 -19.42
CA TYR A 224 -9.19 -12.95 -19.41
C TYR A 224 -8.86 -13.48 -18.00
N LEU A 225 -8.41 -12.63 -17.06
CA LEU A 225 -7.91 -13.07 -15.76
C LEU A 225 -8.98 -13.73 -14.89
N GLY A 226 -10.13 -13.07 -14.73
CA GLY A 226 -11.26 -13.59 -13.97
C GLY A 226 -11.78 -14.92 -14.52
N PRO A 227 -12.04 -15.04 -15.85
CA PRO A 227 -12.38 -16.32 -16.48
C PRO A 227 -11.33 -17.41 -16.30
N THR A 228 -10.03 -17.10 -16.41
CA THR A 228 -8.95 -18.08 -16.18
C THR A 228 -8.91 -18.54 -14.72
N PHE A 229 -9.04 -17.64 -13.74
CA PHE A 229 -9.10 -18.00 -12.32
C PHE A 229 -10.33 -18.88 -12.01
N ARG A 230 -11.51 -18.57 -12.57
CA ARG A 230 -12.70 -19.42 -12.46
C ARG A 230 -12.46 -20.82 -13.07
N LYS A 231 -11.89 -20.88 -14.29
CA LYS A 231 -11.59 -22.13 -15.01
C LYS A 231 -10.62 -23.04 -14.24
N GLU A 232 -9.60 -22.47 -13.62
CA GLU A 232 -8.61 -23.22 -12.83
C GLU A 232 -8.99 -23.44 -11.36
N ASN A 233 -10.18 -22.99 -10.94
CA ASN A 233 -10.64 -23.04 -9.54
C ASN A 233 -9.68 -22.34 -8.57
N ILE A 234 -9.16 -21.19 -9.00
CA ILE A 234 -8.28 -20.31 -8.21
C ILE A 234 -9.19 -19.39 -7.36
N PRO A 235 -9.20 -19.52 -6.02
CA PRO A 235 -10.03 -18.71 -5.12
C PRO A 235 -9.43 -17.32 -4.83
N ALA A 236 -8.20 -17.05 -5.27
CA ALA A 236 -7.49 -15.80 -4.98
C ALA A 236 -8.29 -14.58 -5.47
N LYS A 237 -8.24 -13.51 -4.68
CA LYS A 237 -8.80 -12.23 -5.07
C LYS A 237 -7.94 -11.55 -6.15
N ILE A 238 -8.56 -10.79 -7.04
CA ILE A 238 -7.88 -9.91 -7.99
C ILE A 238 -7.86 -8.51 -7.37
N ILE A 239 -6.65 -8.00 -7.12
CA ILE A 239 -6.42 -6.60 -6.76
C ILE A 239 -6.42 -5.76 -8.05
N PHE A 240 -7.02 -4.57 -8.02
CA PHE A 240 -6.96 -3.61 -9.12
C PHE A 240 -6.98 -2.16 -8.61
N GLY A 241 -6.62 -1.20 -9.44
CA GLY A 241 -6.41 0.19 -9.05
C GLY A 241 -4.92 0.49 -8.90
N GLU A 242 -4.32 0.16 -7.75
CA GLU A 242 -2.86 0.23 -7.41
C GLU A 242 -2.07 1.40 -8.00
N ASN A 243 -2.70 2.56 -8.17
CA ASN A 243 -2.10 3.73 -8.81
C ASN A 243 -1.35 4.56 -7.75
N PRO A 244 -0.28 5.30 -8.11
CA PRO A 244 0.60 5.97 -7.15
C PRO A 244 -0.16 6.97 -6.26
N LEU A 245 -1.20 7.61 -6.79
CA LEU A 245 -2.06 8.52 -6.05
C LEU A 245 -3.37 7.82 -5.67
N TRP A 246 -3.85 8.06 -4.46
CA TRP A 246 -5.14 7.56 -3.99
C TRP A 246 -6.31 8.21 -4.73
N ALA A 247 -6.41 9.53 -4.66
CA ALA A 247 -7.32 10.35 -5.46
C ALA A 247 -6.73 11.75 -5.76
N VAL A 248 -7.29 12.44 -6.76
CA VAL A 248 -6.80 13.73 -7.24
C VAL A 248 -7.92 14.75 -7.41
N TYR A 249 -7.62 16.03 -7.14
CA TYR A 249 -8.52 17.14 -7.49
C TYR A 249 -8.31 17.66 -8.92
N MET A 250 -7.12 17.43 -9.50
CA MET A 250 -6.75 17.90 -10.84
C MET A 250 -7.19 16.91 -11.92
N PRO A 251 -8.10 17.26 -12.86
CA PRO A 251 -8.59 16.34 -13.89
C PRO A 251 -7.50 15.74 -14.78
N GLN A 252 -6.37 16.44 -14.94
CA GLN A 252 -5.20 15.99 -15.72
C GLN A 252 -4.52 14.76 -15.11
N LEU A 253 -4.65 14.55 -13.80
CA LEU A 253 -3.97 13.48 -13.05
C LEU A 253 -4.85 12.22 -12.88
N LYS A 254 -6.07 12.19 -13.43
CA LYS A 254 -7.01 11.07 -13.28
C LYS A 254 -6.46 9.71 -13.72
N MET A 255 -5.52 9.68 -14.68
CA MET A 255 -4.92 8.42 -15.15
C MET A 255 -3.99 7.74 -14.12
N VAL A 256 -3.40 8.53 -13.21
CA VAL A 256 -2.54 8.06 -12.10
C VAL A 256 -3.26 8.09 -10.74
N SER A 257 -4.59 8.27 -10.76
CA SER A 257 -5.48 8.28 -9.60
C SER A 257 -6.14 6.92 -9.43
N SER A 258 -5.99 6.31 -8.26
CA SER A 258 -6.56 4.99 -7.95
C SER A 258 -8.09 5.02 -7.92
N LYS A 259 -8.67 6.09 -7.35
CA LYS A 259 -10.11 6.31 -7.33
C LYS A 259 -10.69 6.40 -8.73
N ASP A 260 -10.17 7.29 -9.56
CA ASP A 260 -10.71 7.51 -10.92
C ASP A 260 -10.53 6.28 -11.82
N PHE A 261 -9.40 5.57 -11.68
CA PHE A 261 -9.13 4.33 -12.43
C PHE A 261 -10.10 3.21 -11.99
N THR A 262 -10.35 3.07 -10.69
CA THR A 262 -11.32 2.13 -10.10
C THR A 262 -12.75 2.45 -10.55
N ASP A 263 -13.19 3.70 -10.38
CA ASP A 263 -14.52 4.16 -10.78
C ASP A 263 -14.75 3.95 -12.29
N THR A 264 -13.75 4.22 -13.13
CA THR A 264 -13.84 4.01 -14.59
C THR A 264 -14.02 2.53 -14.94
N ILE A 265 -13.29 1.62 -14.28
CA ILE A 265 -13.47 0.17 -14.48
C ILE A 265 -14.88 -0.26 -14.08
N LEU A 266 -15.36 0.16 -12.91
CA LEU A 266 -16.67 -0.24 -12.40
C LEU A 266 -17.85 0.41 -13.15
N GLN A 267 -17.61 1.49 -13.92
CA GLN A 267 -18.58 2.08 -14.85
C GLN A 267 -18.62 1.33 -16.20
N ASN A 268 -17.45 1.06 -16.80
CA ASN A 268 -17.38 0.45 -18.13
C ASN A 268 -17.59 -1.07 -18.11
N TYR A 269 -17.22 -1.74 -17.01
CA TYR A 269 -17.26 -3.19 -16.84
C TYR A 269 -18.04 -3.56 -15.57
N PRO A 270 -19.37 -3.31 -15.51
CA PRO A 270 -20.19 -3.55 -14.32
C PRO A 270 -20.32 -5.04 -13.94
N GLU A 271 -19.90 -5.96 -14.82
CA GLU A 271 -19.76 -7.40 -14.55
C GLU A 271 -18.47 -7.75 -13.77
N ALA A 272 -17.53 -6.80 -13.62
CA ALA A 272 -16.31 -7.01 -12.83
C ALA A 272 -16.60 -7.40 -11.37
N LYS A 273 -17.68 -6.89 -10.79
CA LYS A 273 -18.17 -7.23 -9.44
C LYS A 273 -18.48 -8.72 -9.23
N ASP A 274 -18.71 -9.48 -10.31
CA ASP A 274 -19.03 -10.91 -10.23
C ASP A 274 -17.76 -11.76 -9.94
N PHE A 275 -16.57 -11.14 -9.97
CA PHE A 275 -15.29 -11.74 -9.63
C PHE A 275 -14.85 -11.37 -8.20
N ASN A 276 -13.94 -12.16 -7.63
CA ASN A 276 -13.41 -11.93 -6.28
C ASN A 276 -12.47 -10.70 -6.28
N LEU A 277 -13.00 -9.48 -6.19
CA LEU A 277 -12.17 -8.26 -6.28
C LEU A 277 -11.64 -7.74 -4.92
N ILE A 278 -10.61 -6.90 -5.00
CA ILE A 278 -10.17 -5.88 -4.04
C ILE A 278 -9.88 -4.62 -4.87
N ALA A 279 -10.52 -3.50 -4.55
CA ALA A 279 -10.10 -2.20 -5.07
C ALA A 279 -8.94 -1.68 -4.24
N ALA A 280 -7.93 -1.08 -4.86
CA ALA A 280 -6.72 -0.68 -4.17
C ALA A 280 -6.14 0.63 -4.71
N GLY A 281 -5.27 1.25 -3.91
CA GLY A 281 -4.49 2.40 -4.33
C GLY A 281 -3.28 2.61 -3.43
N HIS A 282 -2.32 3.39 -3.91
CA HIS A 282 -1.14 3.76 -3.14
C HIS A 282 -1.38 5.09 -2.43
N GLY A 283 -0.70 5.27 -1.29
CA GLY A 283 -0.89 6.44 -0.44
C GLY A 283 0.09 7.59 -0.67
N TYR A 284 0.79 7.62 -1.81
CA TYR A 284 1.93 8.54 -2.00
C TYR A 284 1.52 10.01 -2.10
N SER A 285 2.47 10.87 -1.72
CA SER A 285 2.44 12.29 -2.07
C SER A 285 3.22 12.51 -3.35
N LEU A 286 2.76 13.44 -4.20
CA LEU A 286 3.51 13.94 -5.34
C LEU A 286 4.79 14.61 -4.84
N SER A 287 5.95 13.99 -5.01
CA SER A 287 7.19 14.77 -4.98
C SER A 287 7.29 15.60 -6.27
N PRO A 288 7.88 16.82 -6.23
CA PRO A 288 8.31 17.53 -7.44
C PRO A 288 9.22 16.68 -8.35
N ASP A 289 9.84 15.63 -7.83
CA ASP A 289 10.66 14.67 -8.58
C ASP A 289 9.82 13.64 -9.36
N ILE A 290 8.61 13.30 -8.85
CA ILE A 290 7.66 12.38 -9.49
C ILE A 290 6.89 13.12 -10.60
N MET A 291 6.50 14.38 -10.34
CA MET A 291 5.99 15.29 -11.37
C MET A 291 6.51 16.71 -11.11
N PRO A 292 7.21 17.36 -12.07
CA PRO A 292 7.81 18.68 -11.90
C PRO A 292 6.78 19.83 -11.97
N ILE A 293 5.77 19.76 -11.10
CA ILE A 293 4.65 20.70 -10.99
C ILE A 293 4.89 21.60 -9.78
N LYS A 294 4.93 22.92 -10.01
CA LYS A 294 5.00 23.92 -8.93
C LYS A 294 3.60 24.20 -8.39
N VAL A 295 3.19 23.44 -7.37
CA VAL A 295 2.02 23.71 -6.51
C VAL A 295 2.45 23.73 -5.04
N ASP A 296 1.65 24.33 -4.17
CA ASP A 296 1.92 24.34 -2.73
C ASP A 296 1.95 22.93 -2.15
N LYS A 297 2.76 22.72 -1.10
CA LYS A 297 3.00 21.41 -0.48
C LYS A 297 1.76 20.70 0.08
N GLU A 298 0.64 21.40 0.18
CA GLU A 298 -0.65 20.82 0.57
C GLU A 298 -1.33 20.10 -0.60
N TYR A 299 -1.28 20.65 -1.83
CA TYR A 299 -1.77 20.00 -3.05
C TYR A 299 -0.90 18.83 -3.51
N LEU A 300 0.32 18.71 -2.99
CA LEU A 300 1.17 17.55 -3.22
C LEU A 300 0.68 16.29 -2.49
N LYS A 301 -0.18 16.41 -1.48
CA LYS A 301 -0.77 15.25 -0.80
C LYS A 301 -1.97 14.73 -1.59
N THR A 302 -2.02 13.41 -1.81
CA THR A 302 -3.20 12.79 -2.41
C THR A 302 -4.43 12.95 -1.52
N ALA A 303 -5.60 13.14 -2.14
CA ALA A 303 -6.84 13.41 -1.42
C ALA A 303 -7.40 12.12 -0.81
N ILE A 304 -7.49 12.03 0.52
CA ILE A 304 -8.04 10.84 1.21
C ILE A 304 -9.58 10.87 1.10
N LEU A 305 -10.09 10.21 0.07
CA LEU A 305 -11.51 10.12 -0.31
C LEU A 305 -11.96 8.65 -0.37
N PRO A 306 -13.24 8.33 -0.10
CA PRO A 306 -13.78 6.98 -0.28
C PRO A 306 -13.83 6.59 -1.76
N PHE A 307 -13.76 5.29 -2.07
CA PHE A 307 -13.97 4.79 -3.44
C PHE A 307 -15.44 4.40 -3.57
N GLU A 308 -16.35 5.37 -3.76
CA GLU A 308 -17.78 5.14 -3.52
C GLU A 308 -18.42 4.12 -4.47
N MET A 309 -17.81 3.83 -5.62
CA MET A 309 -18.29 2.75 -6.50
C MET A 309 -17.87 1.36 -6.01
N ALA A 310 -16.68 1.21 -5.43
CA ALA A 310 -16.24 -0.04 -4.80
C ALA A 310 -17.08 -0.32 -3.55
N GLU A 311 -17.30 0.69 -2.70
CA GLU A 311 -18.15 0.59 -1.50
C GLU A 311 -19.59 0.18 -1.85
N LYS A 312 -20.20 0.80 -2.88
CA LYS A 312 -21.56 0.44 -3.35
C LYS A 312 -21.66 -0.95 -3.98
N ALA A 313 -20.53 -1.54 -4.35
CA ALA A 313 -20.44 -2.89 -4.92
C ALA A 313 -20.03 -3.97 -3.89
N ASP A 314 -19.88 -3.61 -2.61
CA ASP A 314 -19.31 -4.45 -1.53
C ASP A 314 -17.89 -4.99 -1.86
N ILE A 315 -17.13 -4.22 -2.65
CA ILE A 315 -15.74 -4.50 -2.98
C ILE A 315 -14.86 -3.85 -1.91
N PRO A 316 -14.03 -4.61 -1.17
CA PRO A 316 -13.15 -4.03 -0.16
C PRO A 316 -12.08 -3.14 -0.79
N VAL A 317 -11.76 -2.05 -0.10
CA VAL A 317 -10.84 -0.99 -0.52
C VAL A 317 -9.57 -1.02 0.34
N TRP A 318 -8.40 -1.21 -0.26
CA TRP A 318 -7.13 -1.42 0.44
C TRP A 318 -6.08 -0.35 0.07
N ILE A 319 -5.34 0.17 1.06
CA ILE A 319 -4.00 0.74 0.79
C ILE A 319 -3.05 -0.44 0.65
N THR A 320 -2.53 -0.69 -0.57
CA THR A 320 -1.61 -1.80 -0.84
C THR A 320 -0.14 -1.42 -0.78
N GLU A 321 0.17 -0.12 -0.81
CA GLU A 321 1.52 0.42 -0.71
C GLU A 321 1.46 1.87 -0.18
N ILE A 322 2.28 2.18 0.81
CA ILE A 322 2.46 3.55 1.32
C ILE A 322 3.81 3.70 2.04
N SER A 323 4.64 4.64 1.59
CA SER A 323 5.88 5.04 2.26
C SER A 323 6.10 6.56 2.14
N ASP A 324 7.23 7.03 2.64
CA ASP A 324 7.72 8.39 2.43
C ASP A 324 9.14 8.29 1.87
N VAL A 325 9.48 9.16 0.91
CA VAL A 325 10.80 9.26 0.26
C VAL A 325 11.80 10.08 1.09
N ASN A 326 11.37 10.63 2.22
CA ASN A 326 12.25 11.29 3.18
C ASN A 326 13.17 10.28 3.90
N PRO A 327 14.41 10.66 4.27
CA PRO A 327 15.26 9.85 5.13
C PRO A 327 14.57 9.49 6.45
N LEU A 328 14.83 8.27 6.96
CA LEU A 328 14.26 7.76 8.20
C LEU A 328 14.32 8.76 9.35
N ASP A 329 13.14 9.13 9.85
CA ASP A 329 12.95 9.71 11.16
C ASP A 329 12.41 8.65 12.14
N ILE A 330 13.21 8.33 13.17
CA ILE A 330 12.79 7.44 14.28
C ILE A 330 12.08 8.19 15.40
N SER A 331 11.78 9.48 15.22
CA SER A 331 11.11 10.28 16.24
C SER A 331 9.63 9.92 16.39
N ILE A 332 9.10 10.21 17.57
CA ILE A 332 7.65 10.15 17.83
C ILE A 332 6.83 11.10 16.92
N HIS A 333 7.45 12.09 16.28
CA HIS A 333 6.73 13.00 15.37
C HIS A 333 6.39 12.29 14.05
N ASP A 334 7.29 11.47 13.51
CA ASP A 334 6.98 10.65 12.33
C ASP A 334 6.02 9.49 12.66
N GLY A 335 6.20 8.85 13.82
CA GLY A 335 5.24 7.85 14.31
C GLY A 335 3.81 8.41 14.45
N LEU A 336 3.67 9.65 14.95
CA LEU A 336 2.38 10.34 15.01
C LEU A 336 1.88 10.77 13.62
N LYS A 337 2.75 11.20 12.69
CA LYS A 337 2.41 11.46 11.28
C LYS A 337 1.80 10.23 10.61
N TRP A 338 2.37 9.05 10.83
CA TRP A 338 1.83 7.79 10.32
C TRP A 338 0.52 7.38 10.99
N ALA A 339 0.43 7.46 12.31
CA ALA A 339 -0.80 7.18 13.04
C ALA A 339 -1.97 8.06 12.58
N VAL A 340 -1.72 9.37 12.36
CA VAL A 340 -2.71 10.30 11.81
C VAL A 340 -3.05 9.95 10.35
N THR A 341 -2.07 9.61 9.51
CA THR A 341 -2.31 9.19 8.12
C THR A 341 -3.21 7.95 8.05
N PHE A 342 -2.90 6.91 8.82
CA PHE A 342 -3.69 5.67 8.86
C PHE A 342 -5.09 5.91 9.44
N HIS A 343 -5.21 6.74 10.50
CA HIS A 343 -6.51 7.15 11.03
C HIS A 343 -7.37 7.85 9.97
N ASN A 344 -6.79 8.73 9.14
CA ASN A 344 -7.52 9.38 8.05
C ASN A 344 -8.02 8.36 7.01
N TYR A 345 -7.18 7.43 6.53
CA TYR A 345 -7.62 6.41 5.58
C TYR A 345 -8.75 5.52 6.16
N LEU A 346 -8.64 5.12 7.43
CA LEU A 346 -9.65 4.31 8.12
C LEU A 346 -10.98 5.03 8.34
N THR A 347 -10.99 6.37 8.49
CA THR A 347 -12.19 7.15 8.88
C THR A 347 -12.80 8.01 7.77
N LYS A 348 -12.04 8.33 6.71
CA LYS A 348 -12.49 9.16 5.58
C LYS A 348 -12.62 8.38 4.27
N ALA A 349 -11.81 7.34 4.09
CA ALA A 349 -11.79 6.49 2.90
C ALA A 349 -12.20 5.03 3.18
N ASN A 350 -12.71 4.76 4.39
CA ASN A 350 -13.26 3.48 4.85
C ASN A 350 -12.39 2.25 4.54
N VAL A 351 -11.06 2.40 4.50
CA VAL A 351 -10.19 1.31 4.00
C VAL A 351 -10.27 0.07 4.91
N ASN A 352 -10.30 -1.10 4.29
CA ASN A 352 -10.32 -2.40 4.96
C ASN A 352 -8.93 -2.85 5.39
N ALA A 353 -7.87 -2.44 4.67
CA ALA A 353 -6.49 -2.75 5.03
C ALA A 353 -5.50 -1.64 4.68
N ILE A 354 -4.36 -1.65 5.36
CA ILE A 354 -3.20 -0.81 5.08
C ILE A 354 -1.92 -1.66 5.09
N ILE A 355 -1.23 -1.70 3.95
CA ILE A 355 0.07 -2.34 3.79
C ILE A 355 1.14 -1.24 3.71
N CYS A 356 2.11 -1.29 4.62
CA CYS A 356 3.19 -0.33 4.69
C CYS A 356 4.32 -0.69 3.70
N GLY A 357 4.90 0.33 3.08
CA GLY A 357 6.08 0.20 2.26
C GLY A 357 5.84 -0.21 0.80
N GLY A 358 6.83 0.09 -0.04
CA GLY A 358 6.89 -0.19 -1.48
C GLY A 358 8.34 -0.37 -1.94
N GLU A 359 8.57 -0.47 -3.26
CA GLU A 359 9.93 -0.56 -3.81
C GLU A 359 10.57 0.83 -3.98
N GLU A 360 11.67 1.09 -3.26
CA GLU A 360 12.61 2.16 -3.64
C GLU A 360 13.82 1.55 -4.37
N PRO A 361 13.82 1.50 -5.72
CA PRO A 361 14.98 1.11 -6.50
C PRO A 361 16.02 2.26 -6.57
N CYS A 362 16.64 2.64 -5.44
CA CYS A 362 18.00 3.21 -5.39
C CYS A 362 18.55 3.54 -3.97
N GLN A 363 19.82 3.19 -3.74
CA GLN A 363 20.77 3.75 -2.76
C GLN A 363 20.66 3.42 -1.25
N HIS A 364 19.53 3.07 -0.63
CA HIS A 364 19.50 2.74 0.82
C HIS A 364 18.86 1.38 1.17
N PRO A 365 19.63 0.38 1.67
CA PRO A 365 19.22 -1.03 1.75
C PRO A 365 18.38 -1.37 3.00
N ILE A 366 17.50 -0.47 3.43
CA ILE A 366 16.48 -0.76 4.44
C ILE A 366 15.25 0.08 4.09
N MET A 367 14.11 -0.57 3.90
CA MET A 367 12.82 0.11 3.85
C MET A 367 12.40 0.42 5.29
N LYS A 368 12.63 1.66 5.73
CA LYS A 368 12.65 2.05 7.14
C LYS A 368 11.29 2.55 7.62
N VAL A 369 10.32 1.64 7.76
CA VAL A 369 9.01 1.98 8.34
C VAL A 369 9.15 2.16 9.86
N SER A 370 8.95 3.38 10.36
CA SER A 370 8.99 3.73 11.80
C SER A 370 7.76 3.20 12.56
N LEU A 371 7.68 1.88 12.71
CA LEU A 371 6.62 1.17 13.44
C LEU A 371 7.05 0.87 14.88
N PHE A 372 6.99 1.92 15.72
CA PHE A 372 6.97 1.94 17.19
C PHE A 372 8.11 1.20 17.95
#